data_AF-A0A956HT15-F1
#
_entry.id   AF-A0A956HT15-F1
#
_cell.length_a   1.000
_cell.length_b   1.000
_cell.length_c   1.000
_cell.angle_alpha   90.00
_cell.angle_beta   90.00
_cell.angle_gamma   90.00
#
_symmetry.space_group_name_H-M   'P 1'
#
loop_
_entity.id
_entity.type
_entity.pdbx_description
1 polymer ?
#
loop_
_entity_poly.entity_id
_entity_poly.type
_entity_poly.pdbx_seq_one_letter_code
_entity_poly.pdbx_strand_id
1 'polypeptide(L)'
;RVDARDVLAEERGLLVRDVALGLRSYPDFPVLVEGELAALAESDADRELLLRTLVAQLRRRVLGQVPDSGDGQYEEHRRQALRHLQWIGCRLLAPRLLAGEDTVDFGLVDLPLFLDIDGRAWALRQVLATLRSPAGLLVHYGHGLGGAELGVLAAASRELVREGQPQSLAVSAFVYRLLLPLGRVRLAFDFDIDDLEAQRNPMSANQAFLVSESFATPWGTGVIGIPATRLAEYRIQLRAHGRGAVGALDELAHVYGMVGSIEVDEGQWQEDTPDRIMQELDERAQAMLEGVIAGLAGFADDRRRQQAALRVLLTYAGEQLTLIADPSGLRFDLRTPLAARIINLPLFELRGQESAAMPVLVSVQRLLELFRRDFESGGVKGGAESRRFDWRAQLIADTPALVFDWLDAHLQPAHVVMPAAGVIAAAPVADEDLADWPVGRPLSGEALTWNLEHWLERTRTDLRRPEPTRVWLAPRELLGFAFIDGNDRRVDLVLEHPLVQAFMAEPGPETLAWLLLAIYAHLNAVSGPILNEHEVGFQQAVAAGLEQGTLRPLRPPESGRRASHR
;
A
#
# COMPACT_ATOMS: atom_id res chain seq x y z
N ARG A 1 12.63 2.19 22.11
CA ARG A 1 14.01 1.78 21.78
C ARG A 1 15.05 2.92 21.81
N VAL A 2 14.68 4.17 22.12
CA VAL A 2 15.57 5.35 21.99
C VAL A 2 16.69 5.43 23.05
N ASP A 3 16.49 4.82 24.23
CA ASP A 3 17.43 4.93 25.37
C ASP A 3 18.43 3.77 25.51
N ALA A 4 18.36 2.76 24.64
CA ALA A 4 19.28 1.61 24.62
C ALA A 4 20.17 1.60 23.37
N ARG A 5 20.49 2.79 22.81
CA ARG A 5 21.31 2.92 21.60
C ARG A 5 22.78 2.71 21.94
N ASP A 6 23.49 1.91 21.17
CA ASP A 6 24.89 1.61 21.43
C ASP A 6 25.81 2.81 21.19
N VAL A 7 26.91 2.84 21.94
CA VAL A 7 27.98 3.84 21.80
C VAL A 7 28.88 3.44 20.64
N LEU A 8 28.90 4.27 19.60
CA LEU A 8 29.69 4.10 18.38
C LEU A 8 31.13 4.62 18.54
N ALA A 9 31.28 5.73 19.26
CA ALA A 9 32.57 6.31 19.65
C ALA A 9 32.41 7.09 20.97
N GLU A 10 33.48 7.15 21.76
CA GLU A 10 33.52 7.88 23.04
C GLU A 10 34.87 8.57 23.21
N GLU A 11 34.85 9.84 23.59
CA GLU A 11 36.05 10.57 23.98
C GLU A 11 35.73 11.57 25.09
N ARG A 12 36.40 11.43 26.24
CA ARG A 12 36.25 12.32 27.42
C ARG A 12 34.78 12.53 27.86
N GLY A 13 33.93 11.51 27.74
CA GLY A 13 32.51 11.58 28.09
C GLY A 13 31.60 12.15 27.00
N LEU A 14 32.13 12.55 25.84
CA LEU A 14 31.33 12.76 24.63
C LEU A 14 31.04 11.43 23.97
N LEU A 15 29.77 11.16 23.70
CA LEU A 15 29.30 9.89 23.12
C LEU A 15 28.72 10.14 21.74
N VAL A 16 29.21 9.40 20.74
CA VAL A 16 28.55 9.29 19.43
C VAL A 16 27.71 8.03 19.45
N ARG A 17 26.40 8.15 19.21
CA ARG A 17 25.45 7.02 19.11
C ARG A 17 24.83 6.96 17.72
N ASP A 18 23.93 6.00 17.51
CA ASP A 18 23.10 5.90 16.30
C ASP A 18 22.41 7.24 15.95
N VAL A 19 22.38 7.56 14.65
CA VAL A 19 21.83 8.77 14.05
C VAL A 19 20.30 8.82 14.27
N ALA A 20 19.86 9.66 15.20
CA ALA A 20 18.44 9.94 15.45
C ALA A 20 18.13 11.42 15.23
N LEU A 21 17.98 11.82 13.96
CA LEU A 21 17.62 13.19 13.59
C LEU A 21 16.17 13.51 14.02
N GLY A 22 15.94 14.68 14.61
CA GLY A 22 14.60 15.17 14.97
C GLY A 22 14.05 14.69 16.31
N LEU A 23 14.72 13.73 16.98
CA LEU A 23 14.26 13.20 18.28
C LEU A 23 14.97 13.85 19.49
N ARG A 24 16.10 14.52 19.28
CA ARG A 24 16.89 15.20 20.32
C ARG A 24 17.55 16.47 19.79
N SER A 25 17.82 17.39 20.71
CA SER A 25 18.72 18.52 20.47
C SER A 25 20.16 18.04 20.63
N TYR A 26 20.99 18.28 19.62
CA TYR A 26 22.42 18.03 19.69
C TYR A 26 23.16 19.37 19.85
N PRO A 27 24.30 19.41 20.56
CA PRO A 27 25.13 20.60 20.60
C PRO A 27 25.62 20.95 19.19
N ASP A 28 25.91 22.22 18.95
CA ASP A 28 26.54 22.66 17.70
C ASP A 28 27.96 22.10 17.60
N PHE A 29 28.08 20.91 17.00
CA PHE A 29 29.30 20.15 16.81
C PHE A 29 29.23 19.39 15.47
N PRO A 30 30.35 19.19 14.75
CA PRO A 30 30.28 18.61 13.41
C PRO A 30 29.80 17.15 13.34
N VAL A 31 29.81 16.44 14.47
CA VAL A 31 29.22 15.11 14.66
C VAL A 31 28.10 15.19 15.70
N LEU A 32 27.06 14.37 15.54
CA LEU A 32 25.99 14.28 16.53
C LEU A 32 26.51 13.59 17.79
N VAL A 33 26.88 14.39 18.80
CA VAL A 33 27.44 13.94 20.08
C VAL A 33 26.44 14.19 21.22
N GLU A 34 26.45 13.30 22.21
CA GLU A 34 25.79 13.48 23.52
C GLU A 34 26.86 13.77 24.59
N GLY A 35 26.58 14.69 25.51
CA GLY A 35 27.50 15.07 26.60
C GLY A 35 27.72 16.58 26.70
N GLU A 36 28.45 17.02 27.74
CA GLU A 36 28.72 18.43 28.01
C GLU A 36 29.94 18.94 27.22
N LEU A 37 29.72 19.28 25.94
CA LEU A 37 30.79 19.79 25.06
C LEU A 37 31.50 21.03 25.61
N ALA A 38 30.75 21.94 26.25
CA ALA A 38 31.29 23.20 26.77
C ALA A 38 32.32 22.99 27.89
N ALA A 39 32.22 21.91 28.65
CA ALA A 39 33.16 21.57 29.72
C ALA A 39 34.43 20.88 29.20
N LEU A 40 34.43 20.42 27.95
CA LEU A 40 35.47 19.53 27.40
C LEU A 40 36.30 20.15 26.29
N ALA A 41 35.87 21.28 25.73
CA ALA A 41 36.52 21.93 24.61
C ALA A 41 36.55 23.46 24.80
N GLU A 42 37.58 23.94 25.48
CA GLU A 42 37.78 25.36 25.80
C GLU A 42 38.26 26.17 24.58
N SER A 43 38.83 25.50 23.58
CA SER A 43 39.34 26.12 22.35
C SER A 43 38.93 25.37 21.08
N ASP A 44 39.02 26.03 19.92
CA ASP A 44 38.77 25.39 18.61
C ASP A 44 39.76 24.25 18.32
N ALA A 45 40.99 24.35 18.82
CA ALA A 45 41.99 23.29 18.71
C ALA A 45 41.58 22.03 19.48
N ASP A 46 40.98 22.19 20.67
CA ASP A 46 40.45 21.07 21.45
C ASP A 46 39.25 20.42 20.74
N ARG A 47 38.35 21.25 20.17
CA ARG A 47 37.20 20.78 19.38
C ARG A 47 37.66 19.96 18.18
N GLU A 48 38.69 20.41 17.46
CA GLU A 48 39.27 19.69 16.34
C GLU A 48 39.92 18.37 16.77
N LEU A 49 40.68 18.36 17.88
CA LEU A 49 41.31 17.15 18.41
C LEU A 49 40.28 16.10 18.84
N LEU A 50 39.19 16.54 19.50
CA LEU A 50 38.07 15.68 19.86
C LEU A 50 37.40 15.09 18.62
N LEU A 51 37.09 15.93 17.63
CA LEU A 51 36.49 15.49 16.37
C LEU A 51 37.39 14.48 15.65
N ARG A 52 38.69 14.74 15.56
CA ARG A 52 39.68 13.83 14.94
C ARG A 52 39.68 12.48 15.63
N THR A 53 39.60 12.46 16.96
CA THR A 53 39.61 11.23 17.76
C THR A 53 38.33 10.42 17.56
N LEU A 54 37.16 11.08 17.60
CA LEU A 54 35.87 10.45 17.35
C LEU A 54 35.77 9.91 15.92
N VAL A 55 36.20 10.67 14.91
CA VAL A 55 36.26 10.20 13.51
C VAL A 55 37.17 8.99 13.36
N ALA A 56 38.33 8.98 14.01
CA ALA A 56 39.23 7.83 13.99
C ALA A 56 38.60 6.57 14.61
N GLN A 57 37.79 6.71 15.66
CA GLN A 57 37.03 5.59 16.24
C GLN A 57 35.95 5.07 15.28
N LEU A 58 35.15 5.96 14.69
CA LEU A 58 34.13 5.60 13.71
C LEU A 58 34.74 4.88 12.49
N ARG A 59 35.87 5.38 11.99
CA ARG A 59 36.63 4.74 10.89
C ARG A 59 37.04 3.31 11.25
N ARG A 60 37.68 3.11 12.41
CA ARG A 60 38.05 1.76 12.88
C ARG A 60 36.85 0.82 12.90
N ARG A 61 35.67 1.32 13.31
CA ARG A 61 34.44 0.53 13.34
C ARG A 61 33.99 0.13 11.94
N VAL A 62 33.85 1.08 11.01
CA VAL A 62 33.49 0.80 9.60
C VAL A 62 34.44 -0.22 8.97
N LEU A 63 35.74 -0.09 9.23
CA LEU A 63 36.79 -0.98 8.73
C LEU A 63 36.84 -2.36 9.40
N GLY A 64 35.95 -2.64 10.34
CA GLY A 64 35.88 -3.89 11.06
C GLY A 64 37.08 -4.14 11.98
N GLN A 65 37.74 -3.08 12.44
CA GLN A 65 38.94 -3.14 13.31
C GLN A 65 38.58 -3.12 14.80
N VAL A 66 37.30 -3.03 15.12
CA VAL A 66 36.77 -3.14 16.49
C VAL A 66 36.30 -4.59 16.69
N PRO A 67 36.60 -5.23 17.82
CA PRO A 67 36.16 -6.60 18.10
C PRO A 67 34.63 -6.72 18.04
N ASP A 68 34.14 -7.84 17.54
CA ASP A 68 32.72 -8.18 17.54
C ASP A 68 32.22 -8.36 18.99
N SER A 69 31.13 -7.67 19.33
CA SER A 69 30.44 -7.81 20.61
C SER A 69 29.71 -9.16 20.77
N GLY A 70 29.53 -9.92 19.67
CA GLY A 70 28.90 -11.24 19.68
C GLY A 70 27.38 -11.22 19.84
N ASP A 71 26.76 -10.05 19.86
CA ASP A 71 25.33 -9.81 20.06
C ASP A 71 24.54 -9.63 18.74
N GLY A 72 25.20 -9.84 17.59
CA GLY A 72 24.60 -9.65 16.27
C GLY A 72 24.32 -8.18 15.90
N GLN A 73 24.72 -7.23 16.73
CA GLN A 73 24.53 -5.79 16.48
C GLN A 73 25.73 -5.14 15.79
N TYR A 74 26.84 -5.88 15.67
CA TYR A 74 28.08 -5.42 15.06
C TYR A 74 27.90 -4.76 13.69
N GLU A 75 27.17 -5.41 12.78
CA GLU A 75 26.93 -4.89 11.43
C GLU A 75 26.06 -3.62 11.44
N GLU A 76 25.12 -3.52 12.38
CA GLU A 76 24.34 -2.29 12.57
C GLU A 76 25.25 -1.15 13.07
N HIS A 77 26.17 -1.41 14.01
CA HIS A 77 27.12 -0.39 14.49
C HIS A 77 28.02 0.10 13.36
N ARG A 78 28.47 -0.80 12.48
CA ARG A 78 29.26 -0.44 11.29
C ARG A 78 28.47 0.44 10.33
N ARG A 79 27.21 0.09 10.06
CA ARG A 79 26.29 0.88 9.22
C ARG A 79 26.08 2.28 9.78
N GLN A 80 25.87 2.40 11.09
CA GLN A 80 25.65 3.70 11.72
C GLN A 80 26.92 4.54 11.80
N ALA A 81 28.08 3.92 12.06
CA ALA A 81 29.36 4.60 11.98
C ALA A 81 29.62 5.15 10.56
N LEU A 82 29.29 4.37 9.51
CA LEU A 82 29.40 4.82 8.12
C LEU A 82 28.49 6.03 7.83
N ARG A 83 27.25 6.06 8.33
CA ARG A 83 26.35 7.21 8.18
C ARG A 83 26.92 8.48 8.80
N HIS A 84 27.56 8.39 9.97
CA HIS A 84 28.26 9.52 10.58
C HIS A 84 29.43 10.00 9.71
N LEU A 85 30.24 9.08 9.17
CA LEU A 85 31.34 9.47 8.29
C LEU A 85 30.84 10.12 6.99
N GLN A 86 29.76 9.61 6.40
CA GLN A 86 29.10 10.21 5.24
C GLN A 86 28.53 11.60 5.58
N TRP A 87 27.92 11.77 6.76
CA TRP A 87 27.44 13.08 7.25
C TRP A 87 28.57 14.08 7.31
N ILE A 88 29.68 13.75 7.98
CA ILE A 88 30.85 14.65 8.11
C ILE A 88 31.43 14.95 6.74
N GLY A 89 31.61 13.92 5.91
CA GLY A 89 32.12 14.08 4.55
C GLY A 89 31.27 15.05 3.74
N CYS A 90 29.96 14.84 3.67
CA CYS A 90 29.07 15.62 2.84
C CYS A 90 28.67 16.99 3.42
N ARG A 91 28.49 17.13 4.75
CA ARG A 91 28.04 18.39 5.36
C ARG A 91 29.18 19.32 5.72
N LEU A 92 30.31 18.78 6.17
CA LEU A 92 31.44 19.58 6.66
C LEU A 92 32.53 19.71 5.61
N LEU A 93 33.02 18.58 5.10
CA LEU A 93 34.21 18.58 4.24
C LEU A 93 33.89 19.01 2.81
N ALA A 94 32.82 18.48 2.21
CA ALA A 94 32.49 18.74 0.82
C ALA A 94 32.28 20.23 0.50
N PRO A 95 31.50 21.02 1.27
CA PRO A 95 31.34 22.45 0.97
C PRO A 95 32.67 23.23 0.99
N ARG A 96 33.56 22.92 1.94
CA ARG A 96 34.89 23.54 2.05
C ARG A 96 35.79 23.17 0.88
N LEU A 97 35.81 21.88 0.51
CA LEU A 97 36.53 21.40 -0.67
C LEU A 97 36.02 22.06 -1.96
N LEU A 98 34.70 22.27 -2.07
CA LEU A 98 34.09 22.95 -3.21
C LEU A 98 34.45 24.43 -3.25
N ALA A 99 34.59 25.08 -2.08
CA ALA A 99 35.04 26.46 -1.94
C ALA A 99 36.56 26.64 -2.14
N GLY A 100 37.33 25.54 -2.19
CA GLY A 100 38.79 25.59 -2.26
C GLY A 100 39.45 26.04 -0.96
N GLU A 101 38.77 25.91 0.17
CA GLU A 101 39.30 26.24 1.49
C GLU A 101 40.25 25.14 1.98
N ASP A 102 41.33 25.54 2.64
CA ASP A 102 42.18 24.61 3.38
C ASP A 102 41.37 24.01 4.54
N THR A 103 41.05 22.72 4.41
CA THR A 103 40.31 21.97 5.43
C THR A 103 41.18 20.85 5.98
N VAL A 104 41.06 20.64 7.28
CA VAL A 104 41.64 19.48 7.93
C VAL A 104 40.97 18.22 7.39
N ASP A 105 41.71 17.42 6.64
CA ASP A 105 41.25 16.10 6.24
C ASP A 105 41.36 15.15 7.43
N PHE A 106 40.21 14.69 7.93
CA PHE A 106 40.13 13.65 8.97
C PHE A 106 40.41 12.24 8.39
N GLY A 107 41.04 12.17 7.23
CA GLY A 107 41.26 10.98 6.41
C GLY A 107 39.94 10.42 5.86
N LEU A 108 39.03 11.31 5.45
CA LEU A 108 37.72 10.96 4.91
C LEU A 108 37.61 11.29 3.41
N VAL A 109 38.41 12.24 2.91
CA VAL A 109 38.30 12.68 1.52
C VAL A 109 38.57 11.55 0.54
N ASP A 110 39.56 10.71 0.86
CA ASP A 110 40.00 9.57 0.06
C ASP A 110 39.53 8.22 0.65
N LEU A 111 38.75 8.23 1.72
CA LEU A 111 38.15 7.01 2.27
C LEU A 111 36.95 6.61 1.40
N PRO A 112 36.85 5.34 0.95
CA PRO A 112 35.66 4.87 0.25
C PRO A 112 34.46 4.87 1.20
N LEU A 113 33.48 5.71 0.91
CA LEU A 113 32.27 5.90 1.73
C LEU A 113 30.99 5.58 0.95
N PHE A 114 31.08 5.39 -0.36
CA PHE A 114 29.96 5.21 -1.26
C PHE A 114 30.15 3.96 -2.11
N LEU A 115 29.06 3.35 -2.56
CA LEU A 115 29.08 2.23 -3.51
C LEU A 115 28.28 2.61 -4.76
N ASP A 116 28.70 2.12 -5.91
CA ASP A 116 27.86 2.09 -7.12
C ASP A 116 27.00 0.81 -7.17
N ILE A 117 26.14 0.73 -8.19
CA ILE A 117 25.26 -0.42 -8.41
C ILE A 117 26.00 -1.71 -8.73
N ASP A 118 27.24 -1.61 -9.23
CA ASP A 118 28.11 -2.75 -9.51
C ASP A 118 28.89 -3.18 -8.26
N GLY A 119 28.63 -2.56 -7.11
CA GLY A 119 29.32 -2.82 -5.85
C GLY A 119 30.75 -2.29 -5.82
N ARG A 120 31.12 -1.29 -6.62
CA ARG A 120 32.44 -0.65 -6.54
C ARG A 120 32.42 0.50 -5.55
N ALA A 121 33.47 0.59 -4.75
CA ALA A 121 33.61 1.59 -3.71
C ALA A 121 34.21 2.90 -4.24
N TRP A 122 33.63 4.02 -3.82
CA TRP A 122 34.00 5.37 -4.25
C TRP A 122 34.23 6.30 -3.06
N ALA A 123 35.26 7.14 -3.17
CA ALA A 123 35.60 8.15 -2.17
C ALA A 123 34.87 9.48 -2.43
N LEU A 124 34.77 10.32 -1.38
CA LEU A 124 34.09 11.61 -1.47
C LEU A 124 34.68 12.50 -2.59
N ARG A 125 36.00 12.52 -2.74
CA ARG A 125 36.67 13.30 -3.81
C ARG A 125 36.13 12.98 -5.20
N GLN A 126 35.97 11.69 -5.50
CA GLN A 126 35.52 11.21 -6.81
C GLN A 126 34.04 11.54 -7.02
N VAL A 127 33.23 11.36 -5.99
CA VAL A 127 31.80 11.71 -5.99
C VAL A 127 31.59 13.20 -6.26
N LEU A 128 32.35 14.08 -5.60
CA LEU A 128 32.29 15.53 -5.83
C LEU A 128 32.69 15.91 -7.26
N ALA A 129 33.68 15.23 -7.83
CA ALA A 129 34.08 15.48 -9.21
C ALA A 129 32.93 15.14 -10.20
N THR A 130 32.22 14.03 -9.99
CA THR A 130 31.04 13.69 -10.81
C THR A 130 29.90 14.67 -10.62
N LEU A 131 29.60 15.08 -9.38
CA LEU A 131 28.52 16.02 -9.06
C LEU A 131 28.69 17.39 -9.73
N ARG A 132 29.94 17.80 -9.99
CA ARG A 132 30.29 19.04 -10.72
C ARG A 132 30.31 18.87 -12.23
N SER A 133 30.30 17.63 -12.73
CA SER A 133 30.28 17.39 -14.16
C SER A 133 28.95 17.85 -14.78
N PRO A 134 28.92 18.20 -16.08
CA PRO A 134 27.68 18.52 -16.76
C PRO A 134 26.66 17.36 -16.74
N ALA A 135 27.14 16.12 -16.74
CA ALA A 135 26.29 14.92 -16.68
C ALA A 135 25.58 14.78 -15.32
N GLY A 136 26.21 15.29 -14.25
CA GLY A 136 25.80 15.05 -12.87
C GLY A 136 26.05 13.60 -12.44
N LEU A 137 25.69 13.30 -11.20
CA LEU A 137 25.80 11.97 -10.63
C LEU A 137 24.45 11.25 -10.67
N LEU A 138 24.41 10.09 -11.33
CA LEU A 138 23.24 9.22 -11.31
C LEU A 138 23.16 8.47 -9.98
N VAL A 139 21.99 8.36 -9.36
CA VAL A 139 21.83 7.68 -8.06
C VAL A 139 20.62 6.75 -8.04
N HIS A 140 20.85 5.49 -7.65
CA HIS A 140 19.82 4.46 -7.53
C HIS A 140 19.37 4.38 -6.08
N TYR A 141 18.07 4.54 -5.85
CA TYR A 141 17.48 4.59 -4.52
C TYR A 141 17.01 3.20 -4.07
N GLY A 142 17.08 2.91 -2.77
CA GLY A 142 16.59 1.65 -2.20
C GLY A 142 17.67 0.65 -1.85
N HIS A 143 18.95 1.01 -2.00
CA HIS A 143 20.04 0.13 -1.63
C HIS A 143 20.32 0.18 -0.12
N GLY A 144 20.05 -0.93 0.57
CA GLY A 144 20.45 -1.13 1.96
C GLY A 144 21.92 -1.55 2.05
N LEU A 145 22.70 -0.89 2.92
CA LEU A 145 24.08 -1.30 3.19
C LEU A 145 24.08 -2.51 4.13
N GLY A 146 24.10 -3.71 3.59
CA GLY A 146 24.27 -4.96 4.33
C GLY A 146 25.73 -5.21 4.73
N GLY A 147 25.97 -6.37 5.35
CA GLY A 147 27.33 -6.76 5.78
C GLY A 147 28.29 -6.99 4.62
N ALA A 148 27.80 -7.47 3.47
CA ALA A 148 28.61 -7.67 2.27
C ALA A 148 29.11 -6.33 1.71
N GLU A 149 28.21 -5.34 1.60
CA GLU A 149 28.49 -3.98 1.14
C GLU A 149 29.50 -3.28 2.07
N LEU A 150 29.31 -3.41 3.38
CA LEU A 150 30.27 -2.91 4.37
C LEU A 150 31.63 -3.62 4.27
N GLY A 151 31.63 -4.91 3.96
CA GLY A 151 32.85 -5.68 3.67
C GLY A 151 33.61 -5.13 2.46
N VAL A 152 32.90 -4.81 1.37
CA VAL A 152 33.49 -4.21 0.17
C VAL A 152 34.12 -2.85 0.46
N LEU A 153 33.43 -1.97 1.18
CA LEU A 153 33.96 -0.66 1.58
C LEU A 153 35.24 -0.81 2.43
N ALA A 154 35.23 -1.73 3.40
CA ALA A 154 36.39 -2.00 4.26
C ALA A 154 37.56 -2.65 3.51
N ALA A 155 37.31 -3.47 2.48
CA ALA A 155 38.34 -4.03 1.62
C ALA A 155 38.95 -2.93 0.74
N ALA A 156 38.12 -2.11 0.10
CA ALA A 156 38.56 -1.02 -0.77
C ALA A 156 39.40 0.03 -0.06
N SER A 157 39.21 0.25 1.25
CA SER A 157 40.03 1.18 2.02
C SER A 157 41.50 0.76 2.17
N ARG A 158 41.83 -0.50 1.85
CA ARG A 158 43.20 -1.04 1.90
C ARG A 158 43.89 -0.98 0.54
N GLU A 159 43.13 -0.74 -0.53
CA GLU A 159 43.64 -0.58 -1.89
C GLU A 159 44.06 0.88 -2.13
N LEU A 160 44.97 1.11 -3.08
CA LEU A 160 45.29 2.46 -3.55
C LEU A 160 44.05 3.13 -4.14
N VAL A 161 43.93 4.45 -3.95
CA VAL A 161 42.82 5.26 -4.49
C VAL A 161 42.67 4.97 -5.97
N ARG A 162 41.49 4.46 -6.35
CA ARG A 162 41.19 4.16 -7.76
C ARG A 162 41.12 5.46 -8.54
N GLU A 163 41.69 5.48 -9.74
CA GLU A 163 41.47 6.57 -10.68
C GLU A 163 40.09 6.42 -11.32
N GLY A 164 39.37 7.54 -11.49
CA GLY A 164 38.06 7.56 -12.14
C GLY A 164 36.98 8.34 -11.38
N GLN A 165 35.79 8.35 -11.97
CA GLN A 165 34.59 8.99 -11.45
C GLN A 165 33.44 7.98 -11.44
N PRO A 166 32.62 7.91 -10.38
CA PRO A 166 31.42 7.08 -10.40
C PRO A 166 30.48 7.58 -11.49
N GLN A 167 29.93 6.65 -12.28
CA GLN A 167 28.85 6.95 -13.22
C GLN A 167 27.50 6.96 -12.49
N SER A 168 27.32 6.04 -11.54
CA SER A 168 26.18 5.99 -10.66
C SER A 168 26.57 5.66 -9.22
N LEU A 169 25.69 5.94 -8.26
CA LEU A 169 25.80 5.46 -6.87
C LEU A 169 24.54 4.69 -6.47
N ALA A 170 24.70 3.66 -5.65
CA ALA A 170 23.60 3.04 -4.91
C ALA A 170 23.48 3.75 -3.55
N VAL A 171 22.38 4.47 -3.34
CA VAL A 171 22.22 5.38 -2.18
C VAL A 171 20.97 5.10 -1.36
N SER A 172 21.10 5.32 -0.05
CA SER A 172 19.94 5.43 0.84
C SER A 172 19.34 6.83 0.77
N ALA A 173 18.10 6.98 1.26
CA ALA A 173 17.42 8.25 1.48
C ALA A 173 18.30 9.32 2.13
N PHE A 174 19.04 8.89 3.15
CA PHE A 174 19.92 9.74 3.93
C PHE A 174 21.08 10.27 3.10
N VAL A 175 21.78 9.40 2.38
CA VAL A 175 22.92 9.78 1.53
C VAL A 175 22.46 10.66 0.37
N TYR A 176 21.33 10.33 -0.25
CA TYR A 176 20.75 11.15 -1.31
C TYR A 176 20.57 12.61 -0.86
N ARG A 177 19.97 12.83 0.32
CA ARG A 177 19.78 14.17 0.90
C ARG A 177 21.10 14.90 1.19
N LEU A 178 22.15 14.16 1.55
CA LEU A 178 23.48 14.71 1.79
C LEU A 178 24.17 15.16 0.49
N LEU A 179 23.93 14.48 -0.63
CA LEU A 179 24.54 14.77 -1.92
C LEU A 179 23.85 15.92 -2.67
N LEU A 180 22.53 16.07 -2.50
CA LEU A 180 21.72 17.11 -3.15
C LEU A 180 22.31 18.54 -3.09
N PRO A 181 22.73 19.07 -1.93
CA PRO A 181 23.27 20.43 -1.85
C PRO A 181 24.68 20.57 -2.45
N LEU A 182 25.33 19.47 -2.83
CA LEU A 182 26.73 19.45 -3.26
C LEU A 182 26.90 19.53 -4.78
N GLY A 183 25.83 19.38 -5.55
CA GLY A 183 25.88 19.51 -7.00
C GLY A 183 24.71 18.83 -7.71
N ARG A 184 24.95 18.46 -8.98
CA ARG A 184 23.90 17.90 -9.84
C ARG A 184 23.72 16.40 -9.56
N VAL A 185 22.65 16.05 -8.84
CA VAL A 185 22.22 14.67 -8.62
C VAL A 185 21.05 14.34 -9.55
N ARG A 186 21.13 13.21 -10.26
CA ARG A 186 20.06 12.63 -11.08
C ARG A 186 19.64 11.32 -10.45
N LEU A 187 18.35 11.07 -10.24
CA LEU A 187 17.90 9.75 -9.80
C LEU A 187 17.86 8.81 -11.00
N ALA A 188 18.44 7.63 -10.85
CA ALA A 188 18.25 6.55 -11.81
C ALA A 188 16.85 5.99 -11.66
N PHE A 189 16.18 5.86 -12.79
CA PHE A 189 14.99 5.05 -12.92
C PHE A 189 15.33 3.88 -13.85
N ASP A 190 14.62 2.76 -13.69
CA ASP A 190 14.50 1.80 -14.80
C ASP A 190 13.71 2.39 -15.99
N PHE A 191 13.09 3.57 -15.78
CA PHE A 191 12.27 4.31 -16.71
C PHE A 191 12.46 5.82 -16.54
N ASP A 192 13.49 6.39 -17.17
CA ASP A 192 13.83 7.80 -16.99
C ASP A 192 12.95 8.67 -17.91
N ILE A 193 11.84 9.18 -17.37
CA ILE A 193 10.91 10.11 -18.06
C ILE A 193 11.62 11.44 -18.39
N ASP A 194 12.62 11.79 -17.60
CA ASP A 194 13.43 13.00 -17.75
C ASP A 194 14.66 12.80 -18.64
N ASP A 195 14.87 11.61 -19.23
CA ASP A 195 16.10 11.38 -19.96
C ASP A 195 16.17 12.29 -21.18
N LEU A 196 17.34 12.89 -21.38
CA LEU A 196 17.66 13.64 -22.60
C LEU A 196 17.46 12.77 -23.84
N GLU A 197 17.55 11.44 -23.70
CA GLU A 197 17.27 10.45 -24.74
C GLU A 197 15.76 10.29 -25.01
N ALA A 198 14.92 10.25 -23.97
CA ALA A 198 13.46 10.21 -24.08
C ALA A 198 12.90 11.52 -24.67
N GLN A 199 13.42 12.68 -24.23
CA GLN A 199 13.05 14.00 -24.76
C GLN A 199 13.47 14.20 -26.23
N ARG A 200 14.56 13.54 -26.67
CA ARG A 200 15.03 13.59 -28.06
C ARG A 200 14.29 12.66 -29.00
N ASN A 201 13.46 11.74 -28.49
CA ASN A 201 12.73 10.79 -29.31
C ASN A 201 11.26 10.65 -28.87
N PRO A 202 10.33 11.49 -29.40
CA PRO A 202 8.91 11.42 -29.06
C PRO A 202 8.25 10.08 -29.41
N MET A 203 8.83 9.29 -30.33
CA MET A 203 8.35 7.92 -30.59
C MET A 203 8.62 6.98 -29.42
N SER A 204 9.64 7.22 -28.61
CA SER A 204 9.95 6.40 -27.44
C SER A 204 8.86 6.51 -26.37
N ALA A 205 8.35 7.71 -26.08
CA ALA A 205 7.30 7.92 -25.07
C ALA A 205 5.98 7.20 -25.42
N ASN A 206 5.52 7.33 -26.66
CA ASN A 206 4.30 6.64 -27.12
C ASN A 206 4.46 5.12 -27.15
N GLN A 207 5.68 4.59 -27.30
CA GLN A 207 5.98 3.16 -27.23
C GLN A 207 6.20 2.67 -25.79
N ALA A 208 6.70 3.55 -24.92
CA ALA A 208 7.06 3.34 -23.54
C ALA A 208 5.86 3.13 -22.61
N PHE A 209 4.75 3.84 -22.83
CA PHE A 209 3.56 3.78 -21.98
C PHE A 209 2.37 3.11 -22.67
N LEU A 210 1.56 2.38 -21.88
CA LEU A 210 0.20 1.99 -22.25
C LEU A 210 -0.73 3.21 -22.20
N VAL A 211 -0.59 3.99 -21.14
CA VAL A 211 -1.25 5.26 -20.92
C VAL A 211 -0.32 6.15 -20.09
N SER A 212 -0.32 7.45 -20.38
CA SER A 212 0.41 8.45 -19.62
C SER A 212 -0.40 9.72 -19.56
N GLU A 213 -0.26 10.45 -18.45
CA GLU A 213 -0.94 11.70 -18.22
C GLU A 213 0.05 12.74 -17.68
N SER A 214 0.08 13.91 -18.32
CA SER A 214 0.72 15.10 -17.78
C SER A 214 -0.33 15.98 -17.12
N PHE A 215 -0.05 16.50 -15.94
CA PHE A 215 -1.00 17.33 -15.20
C PHE A 215 -0.35 18.58 -14.62
N ALA A 216 -1.19 19.60 -14.42
CA ALA A 216 -0.87 20.80 -13.67
C ALA A 216 -2.00 21.04 -12.66
N THR A 217 -1.64 21.14 -11.40
CA THR A 217 -2.54 21.33 -10.25
C THR A 217 -2.06 22.54 -9.44
N PRO A 218 -2.87 23.07 -8.51
CA PRO A 218 -2.44 24.18 -7.66
C PRO A 218 -1.19 23.88 -6.83
N TRP A 219 -0.97 22.62 -6.44
CA TRP A 219 0.15 22.20 -5.60
C TRP A 219 1.38 21.78 -6.42
N GLY A 220 1.24 21.49 -7.71
CA GLY A 220 2.38 21.01 -8.51
C GLY A 220 2.05 20.60 -9.94
N THR A 221 3.08 20.23 -10.67
CA THR A 221 2.99 19.67 -12.03
C THR A 221 3.62 18.28 -12.05
N GLY A 222 3.26 17.44 -13.01
CA GLY A 222 3.85 16.12 -13.07
C GLY A 222 3.46 15.33 -14.30
N VAL A 223 4.13 14.20 -14.46
CA VAL A 223 3.84 13.19 -15.47
C VAL A 223 3.82 11.84 -14.78
N ILE A 224 2.75 11.10 -14.98
CA ILE A 224 2.56 9.73 -14.48
C ILE A 224 2.11 8.83 -15.64
N GLY A 225 2.38 7.53 -15.55
CA GLY A 225 1.96 6.59 -16.58
C GLY A 225 2.16 5.13 -16.21
N ILE A 226 1.48 4.26 -16.95
CA ILE A 226 1.59 2.82 -16.85
C ILE A 226 2.54 2.33 -17.96
N PRO A 227 3.70 1.75 -17.64
CA PRO A 227 4.66 1.34 -18.64
C PRO A 227 4.16 0.14 -19.46
N ALA A 228 4.50 0.12 -20.75
CA ALA A 228 4.23 -0.98 -21.68
C ALA A 228 5.19 -2.16 -21.48
N THR A 229 6.25 -1.99 -20.67
CA THR A 229 7.18 -3.05 -20.27
C THR A 229 7.04 -3.36 -18.78
N ARG A 230 7.45 -4.56 -18.36
CA ARG A 230 7.53 -4.90 -16.95
C ARG A 230 8.81 -4.28 -16.38
N LEU A 231 8.68 -3.57 -15.26
CA LEU A 231 9.81 -3.02 -14.52
C LEU A 231 10.10 -3.88 -13.29
N ALA A 232 11.33 -3.81 -12.78
CA ALA A 232 11.67 -4.44 -11.51
C ALA A 232 10.99 -3.70 -10.34
N GLU A 233 10.88 -2.38 -10.45
CA GLU A 233 10.26 -1.51 -9.45
C GLU A 233 9.34 -0.48 -10.10
N TYR A 234 8.23 -0.17 -9.40
CA TYR A 234 7.29 0.89 -9.73
C TYR A 234 7.46 2.02 -8.72
N ARG A 235 7.62 3.26 -9.19
CA ARG A 235 7.86 4.42 -8.32
C ARG A 235 7.34 5.71 -8.95
N ILE A 236 6.64 6.50 -8.14
CA ILE A 236 6.28 7.89 -8.46
C ILE A 236 7.11 8.79 -7.55
N GLN A 237 7.90 9.68 -8.14
CA GLN A 237 8.74 10.61 -7.39
C GLN A 237 8.00 11.91 -7.08
N LEU A 238 8.22 12.41 -5.88
CA LEU A 238 7.81 13.74 -5.45
C LEU A 238 9.06 14.62 -5.34
N ARG A 239 9.10 15.75 -6.03
CA ARG A 239 10.22 16.70 -6.07
C ARG A 239 9.74 18.06 -5.59
N ALA A 240 10.48 18.74 -4.73
CA ALA A 240 10.21 20.13 -4.41
C ALA A 240 10.91 21.00 -5.44
N HIS A 241 10.20 22.03 -5.92
CA HIS A 241 10.79 23.03 -6.79
C HIS A 241 12.05 23.63 -6.13
N GLY A 242 13.23 23.39 -6.73
CA GLY A 242 14.51 23.97 -6.29
C GLY A 242 15.30 23.24 -5.19
N ARG A 243 14.79 22.18 -4.55
CA ARG A 243 15.52 21.47 -3.45
C ARG A 243 15.79 19.97 -3.66
N GLY A 244 15.38 19.38 -4.80
CA GLY A 244 15.54 17.94 -5.07
C GLY A 244 14.36 17.10 -4.61
N ALA A 245 14.49 15.76 -4.63
CA ALA A 245 13.38 14.86 -4.31
C ALA A 245 12.93 14.97 -2.85
N VAL A 246 11.63 15.15 -2.64
CA VAL A 246 10.93 15.29 -1.36
C VAL A 246 10.44 13.95 -0.83
N GLY A 247 10.20 12.97 -1.70
CA GLY A 247 9.73 11.64 -1.31
C GLY A 247 9.48 10.74 -2.50
N ALA A 248 9.01 9.53 -2.21
CA ALA A 248 8.55 8.58 -3.22
C ALA A 248 7.21 7.99 -2.76
N LEU A 249 6.28 7.84 -3.71
CA LEU A 249 4.94 7.27 -3.48
C LEU A 249 4.95 5.81 -3.97
N ASP A 250 5.81 4.99 -3.34
CA ASP A 250 6.09 3.62 -3.79
C ASP A 250 4.87 2.69 -3.65
N GLU A 251 4.09 2.85 -2.58
CA GLU A 251 2.89 2.03 -2.35
C GLU A 251 1.86 2.23 -3.46
N LEU A 252 1.51 3.48 -3.76
CA LEU A 252 0.57 3.82 -4.82
C LEU A 252 1.11 3.39 -6.19
N ALA A 253 2.40 3.63 -6.45
CA ALA A 253 3.03 3.20 -7.67
C ALA A 253 2.97 1.67 -7.85
N HIS A 254 3.17 0.90 -6.79
CA HIS A 254 3.11 -0.57 -6.84
C HIS A 254 1.69 -1.07 -7.08
N VAL A 255 0.71 -0.57 -6.31
CA VAL A 255 -0.70 -0.98 -6.41
C VAL A 255 -1.22 -0.80 -7.84
N TYR A 256 -0.89 0.32 -8.47
CA TYR A 256 -1.38 0.63 -9.82
C TYR A 256 -0.42 0.24 -10.95
N GLY A 257 0.77 -0.29 -10.63
CA GLY A 257 1.80 -0.62 -11.61
C GLY A 257 2.28 0.59 -12.42
N MET A 258 2.46 1.73 -11.76
CA MET A 258 2.73 3.04 -12.37
C MET A 258 4.12 3.58 -12.09
N VAL A 259 4.56 4.48 -12.96
CA VAL A 259 5.77 5.29 -12.75
C VAL A 259 5.47 6.76 -13.02
N GLY A 260 6.24 7.65 -12.42
CA GLY A 260 6.07 9.07 -12.67
C GLY A 260 7.02 9.98 -11.90
N SER A 261 6.97 11.26 -12.26
CA SER A 261 7.65 12.34 -11.57
C SER A 261 6.69 13.50 -11.38
N ILE A 262 6.69 14.04 -10.17
CA ILE A 262 5.80 15.09 -9.72
C ILE A 262 6.66 16.16 -9.07
N GLU A 263 6.50 17.39 -9.51
CA GLU A 263 7.14 18.58 -8.96
C GLU A 263 6.09 19.39 -8.18
N VAL A 264 6.35 19.58 -6.89
CA VAL A 264 5.48 20.28 -5.95
C VAL A 264 6.06 21.67 -5.68
N ASP A 265 5.19 22.68 -5.70
CA ASP A 265 5.55 24.05 -5.38
C ASP A 265 5.72 24.21 -3.86
N GLU A 266 6.93 24.55 -3.40
CA GLU A 266 7.24 24.71 -1.97
C GLU A 266 6.35 25.77 -1.30
N GLY A 267 5.94 26.80 -2.04
CA GLY A 267 5.09 27.86 -1.51
C GLY A 267 3.68 27.41 -1.15
N GLN A 268 3.26 26.24 -1.65
CA GLN A 268 1.94 25.65 -1.42
C GLN A 268 1.98 24.45 -0.47
N TRP A 269 3.15 24.10 0.08
CA TRP A 269 3.30 22.95 0.97
C TRP A 269 2.67 23.22 2.34
N GLN A 270 1.52 22.60 2.58
CA GLN A 270 0.80 22.59 3.86
C GLN A 270 0.90 21.19 4.51
N GLU A 271 0.52 21.09 5.78
CA GLU A 271 0.59 19.83 6.54
C GLU A 271 -0.28 18.71 5.93
N ASP A 272 -1.39 19.07 5.28
CA ASP A 272 -2.34 18.17 4.61
C ASP A 272 -1.98 17.89 3.12
N THR A 273 -0.96 18.55 2.59
CA THR A 273 -0.60 18.44 1.17
C THR A 273 -0.25 17.01 0.73
N PRO A 274 0.50 16.20 1.51
CA PRO A 274 0.77 14.81 1.16
C PRO A 274 -0.48 13.95 0.99
N ASP A 275 -1.44 14.06 1.91
CA ASP A 275 -2.69 13.28 1.86
C ASP A 275 -3.54 13.68 0.66
N ARG A 276 -3.60 14.98 0.36
CA ARG A 276 -4.28 15.51 -0.83
C ARG A 276 -3.63 15.03 -2.13
N ILE A 277 -2.30 15.06 -2.19
CA ILE A 277 -1.54 14.53 -3.34
C ILE A 277 -1.84 13.04 -3.52
N MET A 278 -1.84 12.26 -2.44
CA MET A 278 -2.15 10.83 -2.49
C MET A 278 -3.57 10.56 -2.99
N GLN A 279 -4.57 11.29 -2.49
CA GLN A 279 -5.96 11.14 -2.93
C GLN A 279 -6.12 11.50 -4.41
N GLU A 280 -5.61 12.65 -4.85
CA GLU A 280 -5.72 13.07 -6.26
C GLU A 280 -4.97 12.12 -7.20
N LEU A 281 -3.84 11.55 -6.75
CA LEU A 281 -3.10 10.56 -7.54
C LEU A 281 -3.80 9.21 -7.58
N ASP A 282 -4.48 8.80 -6.52
CA ASP A 282 -5.28 7.57 -6.50
C ASP A 282 -6.41 7.67 -7.54
N GLU A 283 -7.13 8.79 -7.56
CA GLU A 283 -8.18 9.05 -8.56
C GLU A 283 -7.64 9.02 -10.00
N ARG A 284 -6.50 9.67 -10.25
CA ARG A 284 -5.84 9.64 -11.56
C ARG A 284 -5.34 8.25 -11.94
N ALA A 285 -4.79 7.50 -10.99
CA ALA A 285 -4.32 6.14 -11.18
C ALA A 285 -5.45 5.20 -11.59
N GLN A 286 -6.60 5.30 -10.90
CA GLN A 286 -7.81 4.58 -11.29
C GLN A 286 -8.26 4.97 -12.71
N ALA A 287 -8.33 6.27 -13.01
CA ALA A 287 -8.71 6.75 -14.35
C ALA A 287 -7.77 6.24 -15.46
N MET A 288 -6.47 6.11 -15.18
CA MET A 288 -5.51 5.53 -16.12
C MET A 288 -5.75 4.04 -16.34
N LEU A 289 -6.02 3.26 -15.29
CA LEU A 289 -6.41 1.85 -15.47
C LEU A 289 -7.71 1.73 -16.27
N GLU A 290 -8.69 2.61 -16.05
CA GLU A 290 -9.89 2.67 -16.89
C GLU A 290 -9.56 3.01 -18.35
N GLY A 291 -8.61 3.91 -18.57
CA GLY A 291 -8.05 4.21 -19.89
C GLY A 291 -7.42 2.98 -20.55
N VAL A 292 -6.68 2.16 -19.79
CA VAL A 292 -6.14 0.88 -20.27
C VAL A 292 -7.27 -0.08 -20.65
N ILE A 293 -8.32 -0.20 -19.82
CA ILE A 293 -9.50 -1.02 -20.12
C ILE A 293 -10.17 -0.58 -21.43
N ALA A 294 -10.42 0.73 -21.58
CA ALA A 294 -11.02 1.29 -22.78
C ALA A 294 -10.13 1.09 -24.03
N GLY A 295 -8.80 1.12 -23.85
CA GLY A 295 -7.81 0.92 -24.90
C GLY A 295 -7.52 -0.54 -25.26
N LEU A 296 -7.99 -1.53 -24.50
CA LEU A 296 -7.64 -2.96 -24.68
C LEU A 296 -7.83 -3.46 -26.13
N ALA A 297 -8.95 -3.08 -26.75
CA ALA A 297 -9.24 -3.47 -28.14
C ALA A 297 -8.22 -2.89 -29.13
N GLY A 298 -7.72 -1.68 -28.88
CA GLY A 298 -6.70 -1.02 -29.68
C GLY A 298 -5.31 -1.65 -29.56
N PHE A 299 -5.08 -2.50 -28.55
CA PHE A 299 -3.82 -3.23 -28.39
C PHE A 299 -3.82 -4.59 -29.09
N ALA A 300 -4.92 -5.01 -29.72
CA ALA A 300 -5.04 -6.35 -30.32
C ALA A 300 -3.97 -6.64 -31.39
N ASP A 301 -3.54 -5.62 -32.14
CA ASP A 301 -2.51 -5.75 -33.18
C ASP A 301 -1.07 -5.76 -32.62
N ASP A 302 -0.88 -5.39 -31.35
CA ASP A 302 0.41 -5.43 -30.65
C ASP A 302 0.33 -6.37 -29.44
N ARG A 303 0.66 -7.64 -29.69
CA ARG A 303 0.65 -8.70 -28.67
C ARG A 303 1.46 -8.33 -27.43
N ARG A 304 2.56 -7.57 -27.55
CA ARG A 304 3.39 -7.18 -26.39
C ARG A 304 2.66 -6.18 -25.52
N ARG A 305 2.05 -5.15 -26.14
CA ARG A 305 1.22 -4.16 -25.44
C ARG A 305 -0.02 -4.79 -24.83
N GLN A 306 -0.69 -5.68 -25.56
CA GLN A 306 -1.84 -6.41 -25.05
C GLN A 306 -1.47 -7.22 -23.79
N GLN A 307 -0.36 -7.96 -23.83
CA GLN A 307 0.13 -8.70 -22.67
C GLN A 307 0.54 -7.78 -21.50
N ALA A 308 1.11 -6.62 -21.78
CA ALA A 308 1.43 -5.65 -20.74
C ALA A 308 0.17 -5.07 -20.09
N ALA A 309 -0.84 -4.72 -20.89
CA ALA A 309 -2.13 -4.25 -20.39
C ALA A 309 -2.83 -5.30 -19.54
N LEU A 310 -2.91 -6.55 -20.03
CA LEU A 310 -3.46 -7.66 -19.26
C LEU A 310 -2.73 -7.88 -17.95
N ARG A 311 -1.39 -7.83 -17.96
CA ARG A 311 -0.58 -7.98 -16.74
C ARG A 311 -0.96 -6.92 -15.69
N VAL A 312 -0.97 -5.64 -16.06
CA VAL A 312 -1.25 -4.56 -15.12
C VAL A 312 -2.67 -4.67 -14.55
N LEU A 313 -3.67 -4.92 -15.42
CA LEU A 313 -5.06 -5.06 -14.99
C LEU A 313 -5.25 -6.28 -14.06
N LEU A 314 -4.70 -7.44 -14.42
CA LEU A 314 -4.84 -8.64 -13.61
C LEU A 314 -4.07 -8.51 -12.29
N THR A 315 -2.85 -7.96 -12.27
CA THR A 315 -2.12 -7.68 -11.04
C THR A 315 -2.95 -6.83 -10.08
N TYR A 316 -3.50 -5.70 -10.54
CA TYR A 316 -4.37 -4.86 -9.71
C TYR A 316 -5.57 -5.65 -9.18
N ALA A 317 -6.32 -6.34 -10.06
CA ALA A 317 -7.50 -7.12 -9.65
C ALA A 317 -7.16 -8.25 -8.67
N GLY A 318 -6.00 -8.90 -8.83
CA GLY A 318 -5.51 -9.96 -7.96
C GLY A 318 -5.15 -9.46 -6.56
N GLU A 319 -4.57 -8.26 -6.43
CA GLU A 319 -4.29 -7.62 -5.14
C GLU A 319 -5.56 -7.18 -4.40
N GLN A 320 -6.63 -6.87 -5.14
CA GLN A 320 -7.93 -6.53 -4.56
C GLN A 320 -8.81 -7.76 -4.26
N LEU A 321 -8.42 -8.96 -4.69
CA LEU A 321 -9.17 -10.20 -4.56
C LEU A 321 -8.85 -10.89 -3.22
N THR A 322 -9.89 -11.22 -2.46
CA THR A 322 -9.77 -12.09 -1.28
C THR A 322 -10.67 -13.31 -1.44
N LEU A 323 -10.12 -14.51 -1.25
CA LEU A 323 -10.88 -15.76 -1.24
C LEU A 323 -11.20 -16.16 0.20
N ILE A 324 -12.45 -16.46 0.49
CA ILE A 324 -12.93 -16.79 1.84
C ILE A 324 -13.75 -18.06 1.75
N ALA A 325 -13.40 -19.09 2.50
CA ALA A 325 -14.24 -20.28 2.61
C ALA A 325 -14.87 -20.36 4.00
N ASP A 326 -16.17 -20.58 4.01
CA ASP A 326 -16.97 -20.74 5.22
C ASP A 326 -17.91 -21.96 5.06
N PRO A 327 -18.76 -22.30 6.05
CA PRO A 327 -19.66 -23.44 5.94
C PRO A 327 -20.64 -23.40 4.76
N SER A 328 -20.86 -22.23 4.13
CA SER A 328 -21.71 -22.08 2.95
C SER A 328 -21.00 -22.35 1.63
N GLY A 329 -19.66 -22.38 1.62
CA GLY A 329 -18.85 -22.62 0.42
C GLY A 329 -17.66 -21.67 0.31
N LEU A 330 -17.04 -21.65 -0.87
CA LEU A 330 -16.01 -20.68 -1.20
C LEU A 330 -16.64 -19.44 -1.84
N ARG A 331 -16.36 -18.27 -1.27
CA ARG A 331 -16.71 -16.96 -1.84
C ARG A 331 -15.47 -16.14 -2.12
N PHE A 332 -15.62 -15.12 -2.94
CA PHE A 332 -14.59 -14.12 -3.18
C PHE A 332 -15.13 -12.72 -2.91
N ASP A 333 -14.26 -11.83 -2.46
CA ASP A 333 -14.56 -10.41 -2.22
C ASP A 333 -13.57 -9.54 -2.99
N LEU A 334 -14.04 -8.37 -3.39
CA LEU A 334 -13.28 -7.37 -4.15
C LEU A 334 -13.37 -6.03 -3.45
N ARG A 335 -12.21 -5.44 -3.18
CA ARG A 335 -12.11 -4.20 -2.41
C ARG A 335 -12.58 -2.96 -3.18
N THR A 336 -12.49 -2.98 -4.52
CA THR A 336 -12.81 -1.80 -5.35
C THR A 336 -13.75 -2.13 -6.51
N PRO A 337 -14.62 -1.18 -6.94
CA PRO A 337 -15.44 -1.35 -8.14
C PRO A 337 -14.63 -1.56 -9.42
N LEU A 338 -13.45 -0.92 -9.51
CA LEU A 338 -12.54 -1.07 -10.64
C LEU A 338 -12.03 -2.52 -10.76
N ALA A 339 -11.69 -3.16 -9.64
CA ALA A 339 -11.32 -4.56 -9.65
C ALA A 339 -12.47 -5.43 -10.17
N ALA A 340 -13.70 -5.24 -9.67
CA ALA A 340 -14.89 -5.94 -10.16
C ALA A 340 -15.10 -5.78 -11.67
N ARG A 341 -14.91 -4.56 -12.19
CA ARG A 341 -14.97 -4.30 -13.63
C ARG A 341 -13.91 -5.08 -14.40
N ILE A 342 -12.66 -5.12 -13.92
CA ILE A 342 -11.56 -5.88 -14.55
C ILE A 342 -11.85 -7.38 -14.56
N ILE A 343 -12.30 -7.93 -13.43
CA ILE A 343 -12.60 -9.36 -13.26
C ILE A 343 -13.71 -9.81 -14.25
N ASN A 344 -14.61 -8.90 -14.60
CA ASN A 344 -15.73 -9.13 -15.52
C ASN A 344 -15.38 -8.97 -17.00
N LEU A 345 -14.16 -8.53 -17.35
CA LEU A 345 -13.75 -8.42 -18.74
C LEU A 345 -13.66 -9.81 -19.39
N PRO A 346 -14.21 -10.00 -20.61
CA PRO A 346 -14.15 -11.28 -21.32
C PRO A 346 -12.78 -11.47 -21.99
N LEU A 347 -11.78 -11.88 -21.19
CA LEU A 347 -10.36 -11.89 -21.60
C LEU A 347 -9.80 -13.28 -21.93
N PHE A 348 -10.48 -14.37 -21.56
CA PHE A 348 -9.90 -15.72 -21.62
C PHE A 348 -10.71 -16.66 -22.48
N GLU A 349 -10.05 -17.56 -23.19
CA GLU A 349 -10.74 -18.58 -23.98
C GLU A 349 -10.67 -19.93 -23.26
N LEU A 350 -11.85 -20.51 -22.98
CA LEU A 350 -11.95 -21.87 -22.45
C LEU A 350 -11.81 -22.90 -23.57
N ARG A 351 -11.24 -24.07 -23.26
CA ARG A 351 -11.34 -25.22 -24.15
C ARG A 351 -12.80 -25.65 -24.22
N GLY A 352 -13.37 -25.65 -25.43
CA GLY A 352 -14.72 -26.16 -25.66
C GLY A 352 -14.84 -27.62 -25.21
N GLN A 353 -15.86 -27.92 -24.42
CA GLN A 353 -16.21 -29.30 -24.11
C GLN A 353 -16.85 -29.94 -25.35
N GLU A 354 -16.05 -30.72 -26.08
CA GLU A 354 -16.43 -31.82 -26.97
C GLU A 354 -17.39 -31.60 -28.15
N SER A 355 -17.63 -30.39 -28.65
CA SER A 355 -18.26 -30.25 -29.98
C SER A 355 -18.02 -28.89 -30.62
N ALA A 356 -17.07 -28.81 -31.56
CA ALA A 356 -16.90 -27.90 -32.71
C ALA A 356 -17.36 -26.42 -32.64
N ALA A 357 -17.67 -25.86 -31.48
CA ALA A 357 -18.12 -24.50 -31.29
C ALA A 357 -16.91 -23.60 -30.98
N MET A 358 -16.90 -22.44 -31.63
CA MET A 358 -15.90 -21.38 -31.52
C MET A 358 -15.47 -21.13 -30.06
N PRO A 359 -14.19 -20.78 -29.82
CA PRO A 359 -13.72 -20.43 -28.49
C PRO A 359 -14.61 -19.32 -27.90
N VAL A 360 -15.11 -19.55 -26.68
CA VAL A 360 -15.94 -18.59 -25.95
C VAL A 360 -15.03 -17.79 -25.04
N LEU A 361 -15.01 -16.47 -25.24
CA LEU A 361 -14.36 -15.54 -24.31
C LEU A 361 -15.15 -15.51 -23.00
N VAL A 362 -14.45 -15.77 -21.90
CA VAL A 362 -14.97 -15.75 -20.54
C VAL A 362 -14.20 -14.78 -19.67
N SER A 363 -14.83 -14.37 -18.58
CA SER A 363 -14.26 -13.46 -17.59
C SER A 363 -13.46 -14.19 -16.51
N VAL A 364 -12.65 -13.45 -15.73
CA VAL A 364 -12.02 -13.99 -14.52
C VAL A 364 -13.10 -14.50 -13.55
N GLN A 365 -14.26 -13.84 -13.47
CA GLN A 365 -15.39 -14.29 -12.64
C GLN A 365 -15.79 -15.72 -12.99
N ARG A 366 -15.84 -16.07 -14.28
CA ARG A 366 -16.14 -17.43 -14.70
C ARG A 366 -15.05 -18.42 -14.27
N LEU A 367 -13.78 -18.01 -14.32
CA LEU A 367 -12.67 -18.84 -13.82
C LEU A 367 -12.77 -19.05 -12.29
N LEU A 368 -13.11 -18.00 -11.52
CA LEU A 368 -13.38 -18.08 -10.09
C LEU A 368 -14.50 -19.09 -9.78
N GLU A 369 -15.57 -19.11 -10.58
CA GLU A 369 -16.64 -20.11 -10.43
C GLU A 369 -16.17 -21.54 -10.68
N LEU A 370 -15.30 -21.75 -11.67
CA LEU A 370 -14.71 -23.07 -11.94
C LEU A 370 -13.84 -23.52 -10.78
N PHE A 371 -12.99 -22.62 -10.26
CA PHE A 371 -12.16 -22.88 -9.08
C PHE A 371 -13.03 -23.21 -7.85
N ARG A 372 -14.08 -22.43 -7.60
CA ARG A 372 -15.04 -22.68 -6.51
C ARG A 372 -15.64 -24.08 -6.59
N ARG A 373 -16.16 -24.47 -7.77
CA ARG A 373 -16.77 -25.79 -7.96
C ARG A 373 -15.80 -26.93 -7.67
N ASP A 374 -14.57 -26.79 -8.14
CA ASP A 374 -13.53 -27.78 -7.89
C ASP A 374 -13.16 -27.85 -6.40
N PHE A 375 -12.91 -26.71 -5.79
CA PHE A 375 -12.59 -26.58 -4.37
C PHE A 375 -13.68 -27.21 -3.47
N GLU A 376 -14.95 -26.94 -3.76
CA GLU A 376 -16.10 -27.48 -3.01
C GLU A 376 -16.29 -28.98 -3.26
N SER A 377 -16.06 -29.46 -4.49
CA SER A 377 -16.14 -30.88 -4.84
C SER A 377 -15.04 -31.73 -4.18
N GLY A 378 -13.88 -31.12 -3.89
CA GLY A 378 -12.76 -31.75 -3.20
C GLY A 378 -13.04 -32.12 -1.74
N GLY A 379 -14.17 -31.65 -1.18
CA GLY A 379 -14.59 -31.93 0.19
C GLY A 379 -13.78 -31.12 1.21
N VAL A 380 -14.44 -30.16 1.87
CA VAL A 380 -13.89 -29.24 2.91
C VAL A 380 -13.33 -29.97 4.16
N LYS A 381 -13.30 -31.31 4.19
CA LYS A 381 -13.02 -32.13 5.38
C LYS A 381 -11.57 -32.60 5.55
N GLY A 382 -10.62 -32.21 4.72
CA GLY A 382 -9.24 -32.72 4.83
C GLY A 382 -8.18 -31.67 4.63
N GLY A 383 -7.77 -31.00 5.71
CA GLY A 383 -6.50 -30.28 5.71
C GLY A 383 -5.36 -31.24 5.44
N ALA A 384 -4.70 -31.09 4.28
CA ALA A 384 -3.24 -31.19 4.08
C ALA A 384 -2.84 -31.38 2.60
N GLU A 385 -3.72 -31.84 1.70
CA GLU A 385 -3.35 -32.06 0.29
C GLU A 385 -4.47 -31.63 -0.68
N SER A 386 -4.84 -30.34 -0.66
CA SER A 386 -5.71 -29.80 -1.71
C SER A 386 -4.95 -29.84 -3.04
N ARG A 387 -5.43 -30.68 -3.97
CA ARG A 387 -4.90 -30.79 -5.33
C ARG A 387 -4.92 -29.41 -6.01
N ARG A 388 -3.78 -28.98 -6.56
CA ARG A 388 -3.71 -27.76 -7.38
C ARG A 388 -4.68 -27.88 -8.55
N PHE A 389 -5.50 -26.85 -8.75
CA PHE A 389 -6.43 -26.80 -9.88
C PHE A 389 -5.66 -26.74 -11.20
N ASP A 390 -5.95 -27.64 -12.13
CA ASP A 390 -5.24 -27.73 -13.41
C ASP A 390 -5.81 -26.73 -14.42
N TRP A 391 -5.37 -25.47 -14.32
CA TRP A 391 -5.75 -24.41 -15.25
C TRP A 391 -5.40 -24.73 -16.71
N ARG A 392 -4.34 -25.53 -16.96
CA ARG A 392 -3.93 -25.90 -18.33
C ARG A 392 -4.91 -26.85 -19.00
N ALA A 393 -5.67 -27.62 -18.22
CA ALA A 393 -6.75 -28.44 -18.75
C ALA A 393 -7.99 -27.61 -19.15
N GLN A 394 -8.19 -26.44 -18.52
CA GLN A 394 -9.38 -25.61 -18.73
C GLN A 394 -9.21 -24.57 -19.86
N LEU A 395 -8.03 -23.97 -19.97
CA LEU A 395 -7.75 -22.87 -20.89
C LEU A 395 -7.11 -23.36 -22.20
N ILE A 396 -7.33 -22.66 -23.31
CA ILE A 396 -6.73 -23.01 -24.60
C ILE A 396 -5.19 -22.96 -24.54
N ALA A 397 -4.53 -23.70 -25.43
CA ALA A 397 -3.06 -23.80 -25.46
C ALA A 397 -2.35 -22.44 -25.69
N ASP A 398 -2.98 -21.52 -26.43
CA ASP A 398 -2.40 -20.21 -26.77
C ASP A 398 -2.58 -19.15 -25.68
N THR A 399 -3.16 -19.51 -24.53
CA THR A 399 -3.32 -18.59 -23.41
C THR A 399 -1.96 -18.06 -22.93
N PRO A 400 -1.77 -16.74 -22.78
CA PRO A 400 -0.49 -16.18 -22.35
C PRO A 400 0.00 -16.73 -21.01
N ALA A 401 1.31 -17.00 -20.89
CA ALA A 401 1.91 -17.53 -19.66
C ALA A 401 1.58 -16.69 -18.41
N LEU A 402 1.55 -15.35 -18.56
CA LEU A 402 1.20 -14.43 -17.47
C LEU A 402 -0.17 -14.72 -16.83
N VAL A 403 -1.12 -15.26 -17.60
CA VAL A 403 -2.46 -15.60 -17.11
C VAL A 403 -2.37 -16.82 -16.21
N PHE A 404 -1.61 -17.84 -16.62
CA PHE A 404 -1.37 -19.00 -15.77
C PHE A 404 -0.61 -18.62 -14.51
N ASP A 405 0.42 -17.76 -14.62
CA ASP A 405 1.16 -17.26 -13.47
C ASP A 405 0.24 -16.52 -12.49
N TRP A 406 -0.69 -15.70 -13.00
CA TRP A 406 -1.68 -15.00 -12.18
C TRP A 406 -2.66 -15.97 -11.51
N LEU A 407 -3.23 -16.92 -12.26
CA LEU A 407 -4.16 -17.92 -11.72
C LEU A 407 -3.49 -18.78 -10.65
N ASP A 408 -2.22 -19.13 -10.86
CA ASP A 408 -1.41 -19.88 -9.92
C ASP A 408 -1.01 -19.06 -8.69
N ALA A 409 -0.86 -17.74 -8.83
CA ALA A 409 -0.55 -16.84 -7.73
C ALA A 409 -1.78 -16.43 -6.91
N HIS A 410 -2.99 -16.41 -7.47
CA HIS A 410 -4.17 -15.88 -6.76
C HIS A 410 -5.26 -16.93 -6.51
N LEU A 411 -5.41 -17.95 -7.37
CA LEU A 411 -6.46 -18.96 -7.26
C LEU A 411 -5.91 -20.31 -6.82
N GLN A 412 -5.45 -20.35 -5.57
CA GLN A 412 -4.95 -21.57 -4.93
C GLN A 412 -5.66 -21.82 -3.61
N PRO A 413 -5.87 -23.09 -3.21
CA PRO A 413 -6.43 -23.43 -1.90
C PRO A 413 -5.68 -22.78 -0.73
N ALA A 414 -4.36 -22.61 -0.86
CA ALA A 414 -3.51 -21.97 0.14
C ALA A 414 -3.83 -20.48 0.38
N HIS A 415 -4.51 -19.82 -0.55
CA HIS A 415 -4.87 -18.39 -0.45
C HIS A 415 -6.32 -18.19 0.00
N VAL A 416 -7.03 -19.28 0.31
CA VAL A 416 -8.38 -19.23 0.86
C VAL A 416 -8.30 -18.97 2.36
N VAL A 417 -8.84 -17.83 2.79
CA VAL A 417 -8.96 -17.47 4.20
C VAL A 417 -10.09 -18.29 4.82
N MET A 418 -9.76 -19.08 5.83
CA MET A 418 -10.73 -19.78 6.69
C MET A 418 -10.93 -18.92 7.94
N PRO A 419 -12.05 -18.18 8.08
CA PRO A 419 -12.31 -17.44 9.31
C PRO A 419 -12.37 -18.44 10.47
N ALA A 420 -11.65 -18.16 11.56
CA ALA A 420 -11.70 -18.97 12.77
C ALA A 420 -13.17 -19.15 13.16
N ALA A 421 -13.62 -20.40 13.32
CA ALA A 421 -15.02 -20.76 13.53
C ALA A 421 -15.65 -19.93 14.67
N GLY A 422 -16.27 -18.81 14.30
CA GLY A 422 -17.10 -18.00 15.18
C GLY A 422 -18.39 -18.76 15.44
N VAL A 423 -18.79 -18.80 16.71
CA VAL A 423 -19.99 -19.46 17.22
C VAL A 423 -21.21 -19.11 16.34
N ILE A 424 -21.66 -20.07 15.52
CA ILE A 424 -22.92 -19.97 14.78
C ILE A 424 -24.04 -20.03 15.83
N ALA A 425 -24.75 -18.91 16.03
CA ALA A 425 -25.92 -18.85 16.90
C ALA A 425 -27.06 -19.74 16.33
N ALA A 426 -27.81 -20.37 17.24
CA ALA A 426 -28.87 -21.33 16.93
C ALA A 426 -30.06 -20.67 16.20
N ALA A 427 -30.82 -21.49 15.46
CA ALA A 427 -32.00 -21.12 14.68
C ALA A 427 -33.09 -20.39 15.51
N PRO A 428 -33.95 -19.55 14.87
CA PRO A 428 -34.89 -18.70 15.57
C PRO A 428 -35.98 -19.48 16.31
N VAL A 429 -36.28 -19.00 17.53
CA VAL A 429 -37.43 -19.36 18.37
C VAL A 429 -38.71 -18.81 17.72
N ALA A 430 -39.84 -19.52 17.81
CA ALA A 430 -41.14 -19.06 17.28
C ALA A 430 -41.59 -17.74 17.94
N ASP A 431 -42.29 -16.87 17.19
CA ASP A 431 -42.64 -15.50 17.60
C ASP A 431 -43.51 -15.39 18.86
N GLU A 432 -44.20 -16.45 19.24
CA GLU A 432 -45.17 -16.42 20.34
C GLU A 432 -44.52 -16.17 21.71
N ASP A 433 -43.19 -16.28 21.81
CA ASP A 433 -42.45 -16.14 23.06
C ASP A 433 -41.63 -14.83 23.19
N LEU A 434 -41.63 -13.94 22.19
CA LEU A 434 -40.85 -12.70 22.24
C LEU A 434 -41.64 -11.54 22.87
N ALA A 435 -41.05 -10.94 23.91
CA ALA A 435 -41.68 -9.83 24.64
C ALA A 435 -41.54 -8.50 23.90
N ASP A 436 -42.58 -7.67 23.97
CA ASP A 436 -42.57 -6.32 23.39
C ASP A 436 -41.53 -5.41 24.03
N TRP A 437 -40.96 -4.51 23.21
CA TRP A 437 -40.14 -3.43 23.73
C TRP A 437 -41.01 -2.47 24.57
N PRO A 438 -40.57 -2.08 25.78
CA PRO A 438 -41.36 -1.23 26.65
C PRO A 438 -41.56 0.17 26.05
N VAL A 439 -42.82 0.61 26.00
CA VAL A 439 -43.22 1.94 25.51
C VAL A 439 -42.47 3.05 26.26
N GLY A 440 -41.96 4.04 25.51
CA GLY A 440 -41.26 5.19 26.06
C GLY A 440 -39.84 4.93 26.57
N ARG A 441 -39.27 3.73 26.30
CA ARG A 441 -37.86 3.46 26.58
C ARG A 441 -37.01 3.58 25.32
N PRO A 442 -35.86 4.26 25.39
CA PRO A 442 -34.95 4.33 24.27
C PRO A 442 -34.38 2.94 23.97
N LEU A 443 -34.10 2.71 22.69
CA LEU A 443 -33.62 1.44 22.17
C LEU A 443 -32.10 1.51 21.96
N SER A 444 -31.35 0.50 22.44
CA SER A 444 -29.89 0.47 22.23
C SER A 444 -29.56 0.12 20.79
N GLY A 445 -28.37 0.51 20.31
CA GLY A 445 -27.92 0.17 18.95
C GLY A 445 -27.97 -1.34 18.69
N GLU A 446 -27.53 -2.16 19.64
CA GLU A 446 -27.57 -3.63 19.54
C GLU A 446 -29.00 -4.18 19.45
N ALA A 447 -29.93 -3.62 20.23
CA ALA A 447 -31.34 -4.03 20.16
C ALA A 447 -31.98 -3.61 18.83
N LEU A 448 -31.53 -2.50 18.25
CA LEU A 448 -32.04 -1.99 16.97
C LEU A 448 -31.58 -2.87 15.83
N THR A 449 -30.29 -3.15 15.78
CA THR A 449 -29.67 -4.08 14.84
C THR A 449 -30.40 -5.42 14.84
N TRP A 450 -30.60 -6.03 16.02
CA TRP A 450 -31.34 -7.29 16.13
C TRP A 450 -32.79 -7.20 15.65
N ASN A 451 -33.51 -6.10 15.96
CA ASN A 451 -34.90 -5.91 15.50
C ASN A 451 -34.98 -5.83 13.97
N LEU A 452 -34.08 -5.09 13.33
CA LEU A 452 -34.09 -4.95 11.88
C LEU A 452 -33.77 -6.27 11.19
N GLU A 453 -32.80 -7.02 11.69
CA GLU A 453 -32.47 -8.37 11.20
C GLU A 453 -33.68 -9.31 11.29
N HIS A 454 -34.31 -9.36 12.47
CA HIS A 454 -35.47 -10.19 12.74
C HIS A 454 -36.62 -9.91 11.77
N TRP A 455 -36.91 -8.64 11.52
CA TRP A 455 -38.02 -8.24 10.67
C TRP A 455 -37.72 -8.36 9.18
N LEU A 456 -36.49 -8.05 8.74
CA LEU A 456 -36.08 -8.28 7.36
C LEU A 456 -36.15 -9.76 6.96
N GLU A 457 -35.78 -10.68 7.86
CA GLU A 457 -35.90 -12.11 7.62
C GLU A 457 -37.35 -12.55 7.38
N ARG A 458 -38.32 -11.84 7.98
CA ARG A 458 -39.75 -12.18 7.96
C ARG A 458 -40.54 -11.52 6.85
N THR A 459 -40.26 -10.26 6.53
CA THR A 459 -41.07 -9.47 5.60
C THR A 459 -40.61 -9.59 4.15
N ARG A 460 -39.40 -10.09 3.92
CA ARG A 460 -38.87 -10.34 2.58
C ARG A 460 -39.60 -11.46 1.88
N THR A 461 -40.02 -11.17 0.64
CA THR A 461 -40.72 -12.11 -0.23
C THR A 461 -39.78 -12.76 -1.24
N ASP A 462 -38.57 -12.22 -1.39
CA ASP A 462 -37.51 -12.66 -2.29
C ASP A 462 -36.65 -13.80 -1.69
N LEU A 463 -37.27 -14.67 -0.86
CA LEU A 463 -36.60 -15.72 -0.07
C LEU A 463 -35.95 -16.81 -0.94
N ARG A 464 -34.75 -16.53 -1.48
CA ARG A 464 -33.73 -17.52 -1.84
C ARG A 464 -32.57 -17.41 -0.85
N ARG A 465 -32.15 -18.52 -0.23
CA ARG A 465 -30.95 -18.58 0.64
C ARG A 465 -29.66 -18.67 -0.19
N PRO A 466 -28.50 -18.19 0.29
CA PRO A 466 -28.19 -16.89 0.89
C PRO A 466 -27.06 -16.20 0.08
N GLU A 467 -27.31 -15.03 -0.51
CA GLU A 467 -26.22 -14.18 -1.02
C GLU A 467 -26.19 -12.89 -0.18
N PRO A 468 -25.03 -12.51 0.39
CA PRO A 468 -24.93 -11.30 1.20
C PRO A 468 -25.14 -10.06 0.33
N THR A 469 -26.16 -9.25 0.66
CA THR A 469 -26.38 -7.95 0.01
C THR A 469 -26.17 -6.81 1.01
N ARG A 470 -25.33 -5.84 0.61
CA ARG A 470 -24.94 -4.65 1.41
C ARG A 470 -26.00 -3.55 1.25
N VAL A 471 -26.27 -2.74 2.29
CA VAL A 471 -27.32 -1.70 2.24
C VAL A 471 -26.88 -0.33 2.78
N TRP A 472 -27.10 0.75 2.01
CA TRP A 472 -26.85 2.16 2.35
C TRP A 472 -28.16 2.96 2.44
N LEU A 473 -28.20 4.12 3.09
CA LEU A 473 -29.38 4.99 3.06
C LEU A 473 -28.99 6.44 2.91
N ALA A 474 -29.65 7.15 1.99
CA ALA A 474 -29.51 8.60 1.84
C ALA A 474 -30.89 9.24 1.65
N PRO A 475 -31.31 10.15 2.53
CA PRO A 475 -32.14 11.26 2.10
C PRO A 475 -31.23 12.34 1.52
N ARG A 476 -31.69 12.94 0.44
CA ARG A 476 -30.92 13.80 -0.46
C ARG A 476 -30.34 15.05 0.23
N GLU A 477 -29.16 15.41 -0.28
CA GLU A 477 -28.45 16.70 -0.24
C GLU A 477 -27.39 16.90 0.86
N LEU A 478 -26.14 17.08 0.37
CA LEU A 478 -24.94 17.67 1.00
C LEU A 478 -24.02 16.76 1.83
N LEU A 479 -22.86 16.46 1.22
CA LEU A 479 -21.51 16.46 1.83
C LEU A 479 -21.38 15.88 3.25
N GLY A 480 -21.39 14.56 3.35
CA GLY A 480 -21.04 13.82 4.56
C GLY A 480 -21.64 12.43 4.55
N PHE A 481 -20.84 11.40 4.30
CA PHE A 481 -21.34 10.01 4.31
C PHE A 481 -21.53 9.53 5.75
N ALA A 482 -22.73 9.04 6.03
CA ALA A 482 -23.05 8.27 7.21
C ALA A 482 -23.15 6.80 6.77
N PHE A 483 -22.28 5.93 7.33
CA PHE A 483 -22.08 4.51 6.97
C PHE A 483 -22.91 3.48 7.78
N ILE A 484 -23.88 2.83 7.14
CA ILE A 484 -24.59 1.64 7.69
C ILE A 484 -23.94 0.39 7.06
N ASP A 485 -23.33 -0.50 7.84
CA ASP A 485 -22.74 -1.78 7.38
C ASP A 485 -23.73 -2.94 7.60
N GLY A 486 -24.60 -3.18 6.62
CA GLY A 486 -25.52 -4.32 6.67
C GLY A 486 -24.97 -5.58 5.97
N ASN A 487 -24.89 -6.72 6.65
CA ASN A 487 -25.01 -8.05 6.03
C ASN A 487 -26.48 -8.52 6.06
N ASP A 488 -26.84 -9.52 5.24
CA ASP A 488 -28.22 -10.02 5.06
C ASP A 488 -28.88 -10.58 6.34
N ARG A 489 -28.12 -10.69 7.44
CA ARG A 489 -28.50 -11.07 8.79
C ARG A 489 -27.95 -10.12 9.86
N ARG A 490 -27.33 -9.01 9.47
CA ARG A 490 -26.70 -8.07 10.41
C ARG A 490 -26.82 -6.66 9.93
N VAL A 491 -27.53 -5.78 10.64
CA VAL A 491 -27.65 -4.37 10.23
C VAL A 491 -26.76 -3.52 11.12
N ASP A 492 -25.54 -3.17 10.71
CA ASP A 492 -24.72 -2.20 11.44
C ASP A 492 -25.15 -0.79 11.03
N LEU A 493 -25.57 0.03 11.99
CA LEU A 493 -26.17 1.34 11.72
C LEU A 493 -25.23 2.47 12.07
N VAL A 494 -25.32 3.59 11.34
CA VAL A 494 -24.87 4.89 11.83
C VAL A 494 -25.84 5.29 12.91
N LEU A 495 -25.38 5.20 14.15
CA LEU A 495 -26.21 5.56 15.27
C LEU A 495 -26.58 7.04 15.17
N GLU A 496 -25.72 7.89 14.60
CA GLU A 496 -25.90 9.34 14.47
C GLU A 496 -26.93 9.77 13.40
N HIS A 497 -27.44 8.88 12.55
CA HIS A 497 -28.37 9.26 11.48
C HIS A 497 -29.72 9.74 12.06
N PRO A 498 -30.33 10.85 11.58
CA PRO A 498 -31.54 11.42 12.19
C PRO A 498 -32.72 10.46 12.31
N LEU A 499 -32.95 9.58 11.31
CA LEU A 499 -34.00 8.54 11.39
C LEU A 499 -33.67 7.45 12.41
N VAL A 500 -32.40 7.10 12.58
CA VAL A 500 -31.94 6.11 13.56
C VAL A 500 -32.04 6.69 14.96
N GLN A 501 -31.59 7.93 15.16
CA GLN A 501 -31.75 8.66 16.43
C GLN A 501 -33.23 8.85 16.81
N ALA A 502 -34.09 9.21 15.85
CA ALA A 502 -35.53 9.33 16.09
C ALA A 502 -36.15 7.99 16.51
N PHE A 503 -35.80 6.88 15.84
CA PHE A 503 -36.25 5.55 16.23
C PHE A 503 -35.71 5.12 17.60
N MET A 504 -34.42 5.34 17.86
CA MET A 504 -33.79 4.97 19.13
C MET A 504 -34.35 5.78 20.30
N ALA A 505 -34.76 7.03 20.08
CA ALA A 505 -35.40 7.87 21.08
C ALA A 505 -36.86 7.42 21.35
N GLU A 506 -37.62 7.16 20.30
CA GLU A 506 -39.04 6.80 20.37
C GLU A 506 -39.35 5.59 19.46
N PRO A 507 -39.01 4.37 19.91
CA PRO A 507 -39.18 3.17 19.09
C PRO A 507 -40.67 2.85 18.92
N GLY A 508 -41.12 2.78 17.68
CA GLY A 508 -42.52 2.52 17.34
C GLY A 508 -42.69 1.70 16.07
N PRO A 509 -43.87 1.10 15.84
CA PRO A 509 -44.18 0.33 14.63
C PRO A 509 -43.96 1.12 13.33
N GLU A 510 -44.40 2.37 13.30
CA GLU A 510 -44.32 3.23 12.10
C GLU A 510 -42.87 3.60 11.78
N THR A 511 -42.07 3.96 12.79
CA THR A 511 -40.66 4.32 12.61
C THR A 511 -39.82 3.08 12.26
N LEU A 512 -40.17 1.90 12.77
CA LEU A 512 -39.58 0.62 12.35
C LEU A 512 -39.89 0.30 10.89
N ALA A 513 -41.15 0.48 10.46
CA ALA A 513 -41.56 0.26 9.08
C ALA A 513 -40.80 1.19 8.12
N TRP A 514 -40.62 2.46 8.47
CA TRP A 514 -39.82 3.39 7.68
C TRP A 514 -38.36 2.95 7.55
N LEU A 515 -37.73 2.48 8.63
CA LEU A 515 -36.36 1.94 8.55
C LEU A 515 -36.29 0.71 7.64
N LEU A 516 -37.25 -0.22 7.76
CA LEU A 516 -37.32 -1.42 6.93
C LEU A 516 -37.53 -1.11 5.45
N LEU A 517 -38.47 -0.21 5.13
CA LEU A 517 -38.73 0.25 3.75
C LEU A 517 -37.53 0.96 3.16
N ALA A 518 -36.86 1.80 3.95
CA ALA A 518 -35.65 2.48 3.52
C ALA A 518 -34.55 1.45 3.21
N ILE A 519 -34.27 0.52 4.13
CA ILE A 519 -33.30 -0.57 3.93
C ILE A 519 -33.62 -1.36 2.66
N TYR A 520 -34.88 -1.73 2.44
CA TYR A 520 -35.27 -2.53 1.29
C TYR A 520 -35.23 -1.77 -0.05
N ALA A 521 -35.63 -0.51 -0.08
CA ALA A 521 -35.52 0.33 -1.27
C ALA A 521 -34.07 0.48 -1.72
N HIS A 522 -33.14 0.56 -0.76
CA HIS A 522 -31.73 0.54 -1.11
C HIS A 522 -31.24 -0.83 -1.55
N LEU A 523 -31.62 -1.93 -0.87
CA LEU A 523 -31.32 -3.29 -1.31
C LEU A 523 -31.67 -3.43 -2.80
N ASN A 524 -32.81 -2.88 -3.23
CA ASN A 524 -33.22 -2.90 -4.63
C ASN A 524 -32.23 -2.16 -5.54
N ALA A 525 -31.88 -0.93 -5.18
CA ALA A 525 -31.00 -0.08 -5.97
C ALA A 525 -29.58 -0.65 -6.18
N VAL A 526 -29.01 -1.36 -5.20
CA VAL A 526 -27.61 -1.82 -5.28
C VAL A 526 -27.45 -3.28 -5.66
N SER A 527 -28.43 -4.12 -5.37
CA SER A 527 -28.31 -5.53 -5.71
C SER A 527 -28.53 -5.75 -7.20
N GLY A 528 -29.52 -5.11 -7.82
CA GLY A 528 -29.90 -5.30 -9.23
C GLY A 528 -30.91 -6.43 -9.56
N PRO A 529 -31.12 -7.51 -8.77
CA PRO A 529 -32.10 -8.55 -9.05
C PRO A 529 -33.43 -8.42 -8.26
N ILE A 530 -33.63 -7.38 -7.46
CA ILE A 530 -34.95 -7.14 -6.83
C ILE A 530 -35.92 -6.63 -7.90
N LEU A 531 -36.88 -7.46 -8.27
CA LEU A 531 -37.92 -7.12 -9.22
C LEU A 531 -39.01 -6.28 -8.54
N ASN A 532 -39.74 -5.49 -9.33
CA ASN A 532 -40.88 -4.69 -8.83
C ASN A 532 -41.91 -5.54 -8.06
N GLU A 533 -42.08 -6.82 -8.42
CA GLU A 533 -42.98 -7.73 -7.71
C GLU A 533 -42.50 -8.08 -6.29
N HIS A 534 -41.19 -8.18 -6.06
CA HIS A 534 -40.61 -8.39 -4.73
C HIS A 534 -40.74 -7.14 -3.87
N GLU A 535 -40.53 -5.95 -4.45
CA GLU A 535 -40.73 -4.67 -3.76
C GLU A 535 -42.20 -4.46 -3.36
N VAL A 536 -43.13 -4.72 -4.28
CA VAL A 536 -44.56 -4.68 -3.97
C VAL A 536 -44.90 -5.71 -2.89
N GLY A 537 -44.36 -6.92 -2.96
CA GLY A 537 -44.57 -7.96 -1.96
C GLY A 537 -44.03 -7.58 -0.57
N PHE A 538 -42.85 -6.98 -0.50
CA PHE A 538 -42.27 -6.49 0.74
C PHE A 538 -43.09 -5.33 1.33
N GLN A 539 -43.47 -4.35 0.52
CA GLN A 539 -44.32 -3.23 0.94
C GLN A 539 -45.68 -3.72 1.47
N GLN A 540 -46.28 -4.72 0.81
CA GLN A 540 -47.52 -5.35 1.27
C GLN A 540 -47.33 -6.10 2.59
N ALA A 541 -46.20 -6.81 2.78
CA ALA A 541 -45.91 -7.51 4.03
C ALA A 541 -45.70 -6.54 5.20
N VAL A 542 -44.99 -5.43 4.97
CA VAL A 542 -44.81 -4.36 5.97
C VAL A 542 -46.16 -3.70 6.30
N ALA A 543 -46.97 -3.36 5.29
CA ALA A 543 -48.29 -2.75 5.48
C ALA A 543 -49.24 -3.68 6.25
N ALA A 544 -49.31 -4.96 5.87
CA ALA A 544 -50.12 -5.96 6.56
C ALA A 544 -49.65 -6.14 8.02
N GLY A 545 -48.33 -6.11 8.26
CA GLY A 545 -47.77 -6.19 9.60
C GLY A 545 -48.16 -5.02 10.49
N LEU A 546 -48.22 -3.80 9.93
CA LEU A 546 -48.73 -2.63 10.63
C LEU A 546 -50.23 -2.72 10.92
N GLU A 547 -51.04 -3.07 9.92
CA GLU A 547 -52.51 -3.18 10.06
C GLU A 547 -52.92 -4.25 11.10
N GLN A 548 -52.19 -5.36 11.14
CA GLN A 548 -52.44 -6.47 12.06
C GLN A 548 -51.79 -6.27 13.44
N GLY A 549 -50.99 -5.22 13.62
CA GLY A 549 -50.24 -4.97 14.86
C GLY A 549 -49.14 -6.01 15.15
N THR A 550 -48.71 -6.76 14.14
CA THR A 550 -47.65 -7.76 14.27
C THR A 550 -46.27 -7.14 14.14
N LEU A 551 -46.10 -6.13 13.27
CA LEU A 551 -44.85 -5.39 13.12
C LEU A 551 -44.65 -4.43 14.30
N ARG A 552 -43.76 -4.76 15.23
CA ARG A 552 -43.47 -3.94 16.41
C ARG A 552 -42.04 -4.16 16.92
N PRO A 553 -41.46 -3.21 17.67
CA PRO A 553 -40.16 -3.40 18.31
C PRO A 553 -40.25 -4.48 19.41
N LEU A 554 -39.32 -5.43 19.37
CA LEU A 554 -39.25 -6.60 20.25
C LEU A 554 -38.00 -6.55 21.14
N ARG A 555 -38.03 -7.24 22.28
CA ARG A 555 -36.83 -7.44 23.11
C ARG A 555 -35.97 -8.55 22.52
N PRO A 556 -34.65 -8.33 22.37
CA PRO A 556 -33.74 -9.41 22.05
C PRO A 556 -33.82 -10.50 23.12
N PRO A 557 -33.76 -11.79 22.77
CA PRO A 557 -33.67 -12.86 23.75
C PRO A 557 -32.45 -12.63 24.65
N GLU A 558 -32.60 -12.74 25.97
CA GLU A 558 -31.46 -12.66 26.89
C GLU A 558 -30.46 -13.74 26.50
N SER A 559 -29.33 -13.35 25.91
CA SER A 559 -28.27 -14.28 25.56
C SER A 559 -27.84 -15.01 26.83
N GLY A 560 -28.13 -16.32 26.89
CA GLY A 560 -28.08 -17.10 28.11
C GLY A 560 -26.80 -16.85 28.91
N ARG A 561 -26.94 -16.42 30.17
CA ARG A 561 -25.87 -16.38 31.16
C ARG A 561 -25.11 -17.70 31.10
N ARG A 562 -23.83 -17.64 30.70
CA ARG A 562 -22.89 -18.76 30.71
C ARG A 562 -22.93 -19.45 32.08
N ALA A 563 -23.38 -20.70 32.13
CA ALA A 563 -23.07 -21.58 33.23
C ALA A 563 -21.56 -21.86 33.19
N SER A 564 -20.81 -21.24 34.12
CA SER A 564 -19.43 -21.59 34.40
C SER A 564 -19.40 -22.99 35.01
N HIS A 565 -19.01 -24.01 34.25
CA HIS A 565 -18.66 -25.32 34.80
C HIS A 565 -17.14 -25.45 34.91
N ARG A 566 -16.70 -25.85 36.11
CA ARG A 566 -15.42 -26.51 36.39
C ARG A 566 -15.31 -27.82 35.64
#